data_AF-A0A7W8WFP5-F1
#
_entry.id   AF-A0A7W8WFP5-F1
#
_cell.length_a   1.000
_cell.length_b   1.000
_cell.length_c   1.000
_cell.angle_alpha   90.00
_cell.angle_beta   90.00
_cell.angle_gamma   90.00
#
_symmetry.space_group_name_H-M   'P 1'
#
loop_
_entity.id
_entity.type
_entity.pdbx_description
1 polymer ?
#
loop_
_entity_poly.entity_id
_entity_poly.type
_entity_poly.pdbx_seq_one_letter_code
_entity_poly.pdbx_strand_id
1 'polypeptide(L)' 'MTRTALSHVLNGHAAISPEMALRLEQWLGIENGVRADLWIAQHAAYDLWPARQKGVPHVERAPLAA' A
#
# COMPACT_ATOMS: atom_id res chain seq x y z
N MET A 1 -17.15 0.00 -3.40
CA MET A 1 -16.14 0.94 -3.93
C MET A 1 -16.73 1.66 -5.12
N THR A 2 -16.46 2.95 -5.28
CA THR A 2 -16.99 3.76 -6.38
C THR A 2 -15.97 3.83 -7.53
N ARG A 3 -16.44 4.09 -8.75
CA ARG A 3 -15.56 4.39 -9.89
C ARG A 3 -14.59 5.53 -9.57
N THR A 4 -15.05 6.54 -8.85
CA THR A 4 -14.23 7.69 -8.43
C THR A 4 -13.07 7.25 -7.52
N ALA A 5 -13.32 6.35 -6.55
CA ALA A 5 -12.26 5.83 -5.70
C ALA A 5 -11.20 5.07 -6.50
N LEU A 6 -11.62 4.22 -7.45
CA LEU A 6 -10.69 3.53 -8.36
C LEU A 6 -9.92 4.53 -9.22
N SER A 7 -10.59 5.56 -9.75
CA SER A 7 -9.94 6.62 -10.53
C SER A 7 -8.89 7.36 -9.71
N HIS A 8 -9.15 7.67 -8.43
CA HIS A 8 -8.17 8.33 -7.59
C HIS A 8 -6.93 7.45 -7.36
N VAL A 9 -7.12 6.15 -7.11
CA VAL A 9 -6.00 5.21 -6.96
C VAL A 9 -5.17 5.12 -8.25
N LEU A 10 -5.82 4.94 -9.40
CA LEU A 10 -5.13 4.82 -10.70
C LEU A 10 -4.35 6.08 -11.09
N ASN A 11 -4.81 7.26 -10.66
CA ASN A 11 -4.14 8.54 -10.92
C ASN A 11 -3.23 8.98 -9.77
N GLY A 12 -2.96 8.13 -8.77
CA GLY A 12 -2.07 8.46 -7.65
C GLY A 12 -2.61 9.53 -6.70
N HIS A 13 -3.90 9.86 -6.77
CA HIS A 13 -4.58 10.80 -5.89
C HIS A 13 -5.09 10.13 -4.59
N ALA A 14 -5.02 8.81 -4.49
CA ALA A 14 -5.37 8.07 -3.27
C ALA A 14 -4.52 6.82 -3.11
N ALA A 15 -4.28 6.45 -1.86
CA ALA A 15 -3.75 5.17 -1.45
C ALA A 15 -4.65 4.00 -1.89
N ILE A 16 -4.05 2.86 -2.25
CA ILE A 16 -4.82 1.63 -2.45
C ILE A 16 -5.17 1.02 -1.08
N SER A 17 -6.45 0.77 -0.82
CA SER A 17 -6.88 0.08 0.40
C SER A 17 -6.79 -1.45 0.24
N PRO A 18 -6.66 -2.22 1.34
CA PRO A 18 -6.70 -3.68 1.30
C PRO A 18 -7.94 -4.24 0.60
N GLU A 19 -9.12 -3.65 0.83
CA GLU A 19 -10.37 -4.07 0.20
C GLU A 19 -10.38 -3.81 -1.31
N MET A 20 -9.72 -2.74 -1.78
CA MET A 20 -9.55 -2.47 -3.20
C MET A 20 -8.59 -3.48 -3.83
N ALA A 21 -7.48 -3.76 -3.17
CA ALA A 21 -6.48 -4.71 -3.64
C ALA A 21 -7.11 -6.11 -3.82
N LEU A 22 -7.90 -6.57 -2.85
CA LEU A 22 -8.64 -7.85 -2.94
C LEU A 22 -9.69 -7.87 -4.05
N ARG A 23 -10.34 -6.73 -4.33
CA ARG A 23 -11.32 -6.63 -5.43
C ARG A 23 -10.64 -6.64 -6.80
N LEU A 24 -9.49 -5.98 -6.92
CA LEU A 24 -8.70 -5.99 -8.14
C LEU A 24 -8.16 -7.39 -8.41
N GLU A 25 -7.68 -8.10 -7.37
CA GLU A 25 -7.24 -9.50 -7.46
C GLU A 25 -8.38 -10.41 -7.94
N GLN A 26 -9.57 -10.31 -7.35
CA GLN A 26 -10.72 -11.10 -7.76
C GLN A 26 -11.21 -10.77 -9.17
N TRP A 27 -11.09 -9.51 -9.60
CA TRP A 27 -11.58 -9.06 -10.90
C TRP A 27 -10.63 -9.42 -12.04
N LEU A 28 -9.33 -9.21 -11.84
CA LEU A 28 -8.30 -9.40 -12.85
C LEU A 28 -7.62 -10.75 -12.75
N GLY A 29 -7.72 -11.45 -11.62
CA GLY A 29 -7.02 -12.71 -11.39
C GLY A 29 -5.54 -12.52 -11.05
N ILE A 30 -5.04 -13.43 -10.21
CA ILE A 30 -3.63 -13.45 -9.80
C ILE A 30 -2.68 -13.70 -10.98
N GLU A 31 -3.15 -14.40 -12.01
CA GLU A 31 -2.44 -14.72 -13.24
C GLU A 31 -2.12 -13.48 -14.08
N ASN A 32 -2.90 -12.40 -13.91
CA ASN A 32 -2.64 -11.11 -14.55
C ASN A 32 -1.78 -10.19 -13.67
N GLY A 33 -1.08 -10.74 -12.67
CA GLY A 33 -0.15 -10.00 -11.82
C GLY A 33 -0.84 -9.17 -10.73
N VAL A 34 -2.12 -9.40 -10.48
CA VAL A 34 -2.91 -8.62 -9.51
C VAL A 34 -3.03 -9.38 -8.22
N ARG A 35 -1.92 -9.46 -7.48
CA ARG A 35 -1.92 -10.00 -6.11
C ARG A 35 -2.08 -8.89 -5.09
N ALA A 36 -3.07 -8.99 -4.22
CA ALA A 36 -3.41 -7.95 -3.26
C ALA A 36 -2.25 -7.62 -2.31
N ASP A 37 -1.54 -8.65 -1.83
CA ASP A 37 -0.38 -8.50 -0.95
C ASP A 37 0.76 -7.70 -1.61
N LEU A 38 1.06 -7.98 -2.87
CA LEU A 38 2.09 -7.29 -3.64
C LEU A 38 1.75 -5.82 -3.84
N TRP A 39 0.49 -5.51 -4.18
CA TRP A 39 0.05 -4.12 -4.35
C TRP A 39 0.16 -3.32 -3.05
N ILE A 40 -0.24 -3.90 -1.93
CA ILE A 40 -0.11 -3.25 -0.61
C ILE A 40 1.37 -3.06 -0.25
N ALA A 41 2.21 -4.07 -0.48
CA ALA A 41 3.65 -3.96 -0.23
C ALA A 41 4.31 -2.86 -1.08
N GLN A 42 3.97 -2.77 -2.36
CA GLN A 42 4.48 -1.76 -3.27
C GLN A 42 4.05 -0.35 -2.85
N HIS A 43 2.78 -0.20 -2.44
CA HIS A 43 2.28 1.08 -1.96
C HIS A 43 2.95 1.49 -0.64
N ALA A 44 3.10 0.57 0.31
CA ALA A 44 3.82 0.81 1.56
C ALA A 44 5.29 1.19 1.32
N ALA A 45 5.95 0.53 0.37
CA ALA A 45 7.32 0.89 -0.03
C ALA A 45 7.39 2.32 -0.59
N TYR A 46 6.41 2.71 -1.41
CA TYR A 46 6.30 4.08 -1.91
C TYR A 46 6.08 5.08 -0.78
N ASP A 47 5.18 4.82 0.17
CA ASP A 47 4.90 5.73 1.29
C ASP A 47 6.10 5.89 2.23
N LEU A 48 6.87 4.83 2.42
CA LEU A 48 8.10 4.85 3.23
C LEU A 48 9.20 5.72 2.61
N TRP A 49 9.30 5.81 1.28
CA TRP A 49 10.35 6.58 0.61
C TRP A 49 10.34 8.09 0.95
N PRO A 50 9.26 8.85 0.76
CA PRO A 50 9.20 10.26 1.16
C PRO A 50 9.19 10.43 2.68
N ALA A 51 8.64 9.47 3.44
CA ALA A 51 8.70 9.51 4.90
C ALA A 51 10.15 9.44 5.42
N ARG A 52 10.98 8.57 4.84
CA ARG A 52 12.42 8.48 5.16
C ARG A 52 13.16 9.77 4.79
N GLN A 53 12.80 10.42 3.68
CA GLN A 53 13.43 11.68 3.27
C GLN A 53 13.10 12.86 4.19
N LYS A 54 11.92 12.87 4.83
CA LYS A 54 11.52 13.89 5.81
C LYS A 54 12.25 13.77 7.15
N GLY A 55 13.01 12.69 7.35
CA GLY A 55 13.63 12.35 8.62
C GLY A 55 12.69 11.53 9.50
N VAL A 56 13.27 10.61 10.27
CA VAL A 56 12.52 9.79 11.24
C VAL A 56 12.69 10.39 12.64
N PRO A 57 11.64 10.37 13.48
CA PRO A 57 11.77 10.78 14.88
C PRO A 57 12.83 9.92 15.58
N HIS A 58 13.52 10.51 16.56
CA HIS A 58 14.39 9.74 17.43
C HIS A 58 13.52 8.84 18.32
N VAL A 59 13.64 7.53 18.13
CA VAL A 59 12.86 6.52 18.84
C VAL A 59 13.83 5.56 19.53
N GLU A 60 13.67 5.41 20.84
CA GLU A 60 14.42 4.42 21.61
C GLU A 60 13.95 3.00 21.25
N ARG A 61 14.89 2.06 21.12
CA ARG A 61 14.54 0.67 20.77
C ARG A 61 13.81 0.01 21.94
N ALA A 62 12.81 -0.81 21.62
CA ALA A 62 12.15 -1.64 22.62
C ALA A 62 13.20 -2.55 23.31
N PRO A 63 13.10 -2.73 24.65
CA PRO A 63 13.98 -3.65 25.36
C PRO A 63 13.76 -5.07 24.82
N LEU A 64 14.85 -5.83 24.67
CA LEU A 64 14.75 -7.24 24.34
C LEU A 64 14.14 -7.96 25.57
N ALA A 65 12.99 -8.60 25.39
CA ALA A 65 12.47 -9.52 26.39
C ALA A 65 13.46 -10.69 26.54
N ALA A 66 13.95 -10.91 27.76
CA ALA A 66 14.84 -12.01 28.11
C ALA A 66 14.10 -13.36 28.15
#